data_AF-A0A7X0G942-F1
#
_entry.id   AF-A0A7X0G942-F1
#
_cell.length_a   1.000
_cell.length_b   1.000
_cell.length_c   1.000
_cell.angle_alpha   90.00
_cell.angle_beta   90.00
_cell.angle_gamma   90.00
#
_symmetry.space_group_name_H-M   'P 1'
#
loop_
_entity.id
_entity.type
_entity.pdbx_description
1 polymer ?
#
loop_
_entity_poly.entity_id
_entity_poly.type
_entity_poly.pdbx_seq_one_letter_code
_entity_poly.pdbx_strand_id
1 'polypeptide(L)'
;MTRTKTLATSLLSLSAAALLALGTGSGATAAPPAGHGTDASAVSSQSPSDSNTADYWTPERMKSAVSGDVLADKALARGQAKVGPADLQVSPDLIFPELARTVAIDGQKATSMAAQSPTVDRKANASESPVPNIGKVFFTLGGVNYVCSGNSVTSANQSTVSTAGHCLNEGPGAFATNFTFVPAYLNGAAPYGKWTAKALYTTSQWSSSGDMQYDTGFAVMNTLNGQKLSAVVGASGVQFNAARGLTYKSFGYPAASPFNGESLKSCSGTATNDPYNPQYNTQGIPCNMTGGSSGGPWFIGTSSSGYQNSVNSYGYGSNSTKMCGPYWGTVIQGTYQTASSAP
;
A
#
# COMPACT_ATOMS: atom_id res chain seq x y z
N MET A 1 -36.34 -20.22 -65.30
CA MET A 1 -36.35 -19.52 -66.61
C MET A 1 -35.98 -18.06 -66.38
N THR A 2 -34.81 -17.65 -66.89
CA THR A 2 -34.44 -16.32 -67.46
C THR A 2 -35.13 -15.05 -66.89
N ARG A 3 -34.44 -14.01 -66.40
CA ARG A 3 -33.65 -13.02 -67.18
C ARG A 3 -33.10 -11.92 -66.23
N THR A 4 -31.79 -11.67 -66.21
CA THR A 4 -31.05 -10.46 -66.70
C THR A 4 -31.35 -9.10 -66.04
N LYS A 5 -30.34 -8.52 -65.37
CA LYS A 5 -29.54 -7.29 -65.71
C LYS A 5 -30.35 -5.97 -65.66
N THR A 6 -29.85 -4.85 -65.13
CA THR A 6 -28.80 -4.02 -65.77
C THR A 6 -28.33 -2.88 -64.84
N LEU A 7 -27.04 -2.55 -64.94
CA LEU A 7 -26.39 -1.32 -64.45
C LEU A 7 -26.97 -0.06 -65.10
N ALA A 8 -26.94 1.07 -64.39
CA ALA A 8 -26.99 2.39 -65.00
C ALA A 8 -25.81 3.25 -64.51
N THR A 9 -24.92 3.53 -65.44
CA THR A 9 -23.80 4.47 -65.43
C THR A 9 -24.22 5.77 -66.12
N SER A 10 -23.82 6.94 -65.61
CA SER A 10 -23.64 8.20 -66.36
C SER A 10 -22.84 9.18 -65.47
N LEU A 11 -21.53 9.41 -65.69
CA LEU A 11 -20.90 10.37 -66.62
C LEU A 11 -21.29 11.82 -66.33
N LEU A 12 -20.50 12.56 -65.53
CA LEU A 12 -19.33 13.39 -65.90
C LEU A 12 -19.63 14.46 -66.97
N SER A 13 -19.59 15.72 -66.54
CA SER A 13 -19.20 16.86 -67.36
C SER A 13 -17.91 17.48 -66.79
N LEU A 14 -16.90 17.54 -67.64
CA LEU A 14 -15.62 18.24 -67.44
C LEU A 14 -15.83 19.75 -67.53
N SER A 15 -15.09 20.51 -66.72
CA SER A 15 -14.48 21.77 -67.18
C SER A 15 -13.20 22.02 -66.39
N ALA A 16 -12.13 22.18 -67.14
CA ALA A 16 -10.75 22.37 -66.71
C ALA A 16 -10.46 23.84 -66.41
N ALA A 17 -9.56 24.09 -65.45
CA ALA A 17 -8.48 25.08 -65.59
C ALA A 17 -7.51 24.93 -64.43
N ALA A 18 -6.25 24.65 -64.78
CA ALA A 18 -5.11 24.60 -63.87
C ALA A 18 -4.62 26.00 -63.54
N LEU A 19 -4.26 26.24 -62.28
CA LEU A 19 -3.32 27.27 -61.85
C LEU A 19 -2.51 26.70 -60.68
N LEU A 20 -1.29 26.28 -60.96
CA LEU A 20 -0.27 26.00 -59.94
C LEU A 20 0.21 27.34 -59.36
N ALA A 21 0.02 27.52 -58.06
CA ALA A 21 0.80 28.43 -57.25
C ALA A 21 1.38 27.63 -56.08
N LEU A 22 2.69 27.37 -56.13
CA LEU A 22 3.45 26.90 -54.98
C LEU A 22 3.57 28.05 -53.98
N GLY A 23 2.80 27.96 -52.89
CA GLY A 23 2.98 28.75 -51.69
C GLY A 23 3.28 27.83 -50.52
N THR A 24 4.51 27.88 -50.01
CA THR A 24 4.89 27.28 -48.74
C THR A 24 4.22 28.08 -47.61
N GLY A 25 2.99 27.70 -47.28
CA GLY A 25 2.27 28.21 -46.12
C GLY A 25 2.37 27.22 -44.98
N SER A 26 3.13 27.57 -43.93
CA SER A 26 3.10 26.89 -42.63
C SER A 26 1.65 26.70 -42.19
N GLY A 27 1.21 25.45 -42.14
CA GLY A 27 -0.05 25.10 -41.51
C GLY A 27 0.05 25.43 -40.02
N ALA A 28 -0.53 26.56 -39.61
CA ALA A 28 -0.91 26.76 -38.23
C ALA A 28 -1.97 25.72 -37.90
N THR A 29 -1.53 24.56 -37.39
CA THR A 29 -2.41 23.64 -36.69
C THR A 29 -2.84 24.37 -35.42
N ALA A 30 -4.10 24.81 -35.39
CA ALA A 30 -4.73 25.25 -34.16
C ALA A 30 -4.52 24.14 -33.11
N ALA A 31 -3.83 24.47 -32.03
CA ALA A 31 -3.67 23.57 -30.91
C ALA A 31 -5.06 23.10 -30.47
N PRO A 32 -5.29 21.79 -30.28
CA PRO A 32 -6.50 21.35 -29.64
C PRO A 32 -6.59 22.05 -28.27
N PRO A 33 -7.79 22.45 -27.83
CA PRO A 33 -7.94 23.06 -26.51
C PRO A 33 -7.29 22.13 -25.50
N ALA A 34 -6.49 22.71 -24.58
CA ALA A 34 -5.85 21.98 -23.49
C ALA A 34 -6.94 21.22 -22.73
N GLY A 35 -7.12 19.95 -23.09
CA GLY A 35 -7.95 19.04 -22.35
C GLY A 35 -7.35 19.01 -20.95
N HIS A 36 -8.16 19.36 -19.96
CA HIS A 36 -7.90 18.92 -18.60
C HIS A 36 -7.85 17.40 -18.64
N GLY A 37 -6.64 16.87 -18.77
CA GLY A 37 -6.36 15.45 -18.60
C GLY A 37 -6.74 15.11 -17.18
N THR A 38 -7.83 14.37 -17.01
CA THR A 38 -8.01 13.62 -15.77
C THR A 38 -6.95 12.53 -15.77
N ASP A 39 -5.97 12.66 -14.88
CA ASP A 39 -4.78 11.83 -14.70
C ASP A 39 -5.05 10.32 -14.78
N ALA A 40 -5.03 9.76 -15.98
CA ALA A 40 -4.91 8.34 -16.22
C ALA A 40 -3.42 7.96 -16.22
N SER A 41 -2.76 7.98 -15.05
CA SER A 41 -1.45 7.34 -14.79
C SER A 41 -1.07 7.43 -13.30
N ALA A 42 -1.68 6.60 -12.43
CA ALA A 42 -1.34 6.55 -11.00
C ALA A 42 -1.19 5.13 -10.42
N VAL A 43 -1.27 4.10 -11.27
CA VAL A 43 -1.23 2.69 -10.87
C VAL A 43 -0.06 2.02 -11.57
N SER A 44 0.74 1.28 -10.80
CA SER A 44 1.78 0.39 -11.29
C SER A 44 1.36 -1.05 -11.01
N SER A 45 1.58 -1.95 -11.96
CA SER A 45 1.19 -3.34 -11.82
C SER A 45 2.14 -4.31 -12.51
N GLN A 46 2.13 -5.56 -12.04
CA GLN A 46 2.83 -6.67 -12.66
C GLN A 46 2.05 -7.97 -12.43
N SER A 47 2.01 -8.84 -13.45
CA SER A 47 1.62 -10.24 -13.27
C SER A 47 2.86 -11.05 -12.89
N PRO A 48 2.90 -11.70 -11.71
CA PRO A 48 3.96 -12.64 -11.37
C PRO A 48 4.04 -13.76 -12.41
N SER A 49 5.25 -14.29 -12.66
CA SER A 49 5.46 -15.39 -13.60
C SER A 49 4.66 -16.65 -13.22
N ASP A 50 4.35 -17.49 -14.21
CA ASP A 50 3.61 -18.76 -14.05
C ASP A 50 4.28 -19.75 -13.08
N SER A 51 5.49 -19.47 -12.63
CA SER A 51 6.23 -20.21 -11.61
C SER A 51 5.76 -19.95 -10.17
N ASN A 52 4.83 -19.01 -9.92
CA ASN A 52 4.26 -18.76 -8.59
C ASN A 52 3.29 -19.90 -8.19
N THR A 53 3.86 -21.03 -7.78
CA THR A 53 3.10 -22.19 -7.29
C THR A 53 2.99 -22.15 -5.78
N ALA A 54 1.86 -22.66 -5.25
CA ALA A 54 1.67 -22.75 -3.81
C ALA A 54 2.76 -23.59 -3.11
N ASP A 55 3.38 -24.53 -3.83
CA ASP A 55 4.44 -25.42 -3.34
C ASP A 55 5.78 -24.71 -3.14
N TYR A 56 5.97 -23.51 -3.69
CA TYR A 56 7.15 -22.70 -3.41
C TYR A 56 7.28 -22.45 -1.90
N TRP A 57 6.19 -22.18 -1.19
CA TRP A 57 6.19 -21.94 0.25
C TRP A 57 6.06 -23.23 1.05
N THR A 58 7.21 -23.84 1.34
CA THR A 58 7.33 -24.92 2.33
C THR A 58 7.30 -24.36 3.75
N PRO A 59 6.97 -25.17 4.77
CA PRO A 59 7.03 -24.74 6.18
C PRO A 59 8.36 -24.10 6.57
N GLU A 60 9.48 -24.62 6.05
CA GLU A 60 10.84 -24.11 6.34
C GLU A 60 11.07 -22.72 5.73
N ARG A 61 10.62 -22.49 4.49
CA ARG A 61 10.70 -21.16 3.85
C ARG A 61 9.78 -20.16 4.55
N MET A 62 8.59 -20.58 4.95
CA MET A 62 7.66 -19.73 5.70
C MET A 62 8.25 -19.32 7.05
N LYS A 63 8.87 -20.26 7.76
CA LYS A 63 9.48 -20.02 9.08
C LYS A 63 10.75 -19.16 9.02
N SER A 64 11.51 -19.23 7.93
CA SER A 64 12.78 -18.50 7.76
C SER A 64 12.64 -17.15 7.05
N ALA A 65 11.45 -16.80 6.57
CA ALA A 65 11.22 -15.56 5.85
C ALA A 65 11.37 -14.33 6.77
N VAL A 66 12.03 -13.30 6.25
CA VAL A 66 12.41 -12.08 6.98
C VAL A 66 11.22 -11.14 7.09
N SER A 67 11.12 -10.36 8.15
CA SER A 67 10.06 -9.34 8.26
C SER A 67 10.18 -8.24 7.19
N GLY A 68 9.03 -7.80 6.65
CA GLY A 68 8.98 -6.76 5.61
C GLY A 68 9.32 -5.33 6.07
N ASP A 69 9.44 -5.07 7.38
CA ASP A 69 9.82 -3.77 7.93
C ASP A 69 11.18 -3.27 7.43
N VAL A 70 12.12 -4.19 7.17
CA VAL A 70 13.40 -3.85 6.53
C VAL A 70 13.23 -3.11 5.20
N LEU A 71 12.14 -3.38 4.47
CA LEU A 71 11.82 -2.70 3.21
C LEU A 71 11.22 -1.31 3.47
N ALA A 72 10.34 -1.18 4.45
CA ALA A 72 9.78 0.11 4.88
C ALA A 72 10.87 1.06 5.43
N ASP A 73 11.77 0.55 6.28
CA ASP A 73 12.88 1.32 6.85
C ASP A 73 13.82 1.86 5.77
N LYS A 74 14.11 1.04 4.74
CA LYS A 74 14.90 1.47 3.58
C LYS A 74 14.21 2.57 2.78
N ALA A 75 12.88 2.51 2.63
CA ALA A 75 12.11 3.55 1.95
C ALA A 75 12.09 4.86 2.76
N LEU A 76 11.85 4.78 4.07
CA LEU A 76 11.94 5.93 4.98
C LEU A 76 13.31 6.62 4.92
N ALA A 77 14.40 5.85 5.01
CA ALA A 77 15.76 6.39 4.95
C ALA A 77 16.04 7.12 3.63
N ARG A 78 15.56 6.59 2.50
CA ARG A 78 15.66 7.25 1.20
C ARG A 78 14.87 8.56 1.14
N GLY A 79 13.65 8.57 1.70
CA GLY A 79 12.82 9.76 1.73
C GLY A 79 13.43 10.87 2.59
N GLN A 80 13.99 10.52 3.75
CA GLN A 80 14.68 11.47 4.63
C GLN A 80 15.93 12.09 3.99
N ALA A 81 16.69 11.32 3.22
CA ALA A 81 17.86 11.83 2.49
C ALA A 81 17.50 12.87 1.40
N LYS A 82 16.23 12.95 0.98
CA LYS A 82 15.74 13.92 -0.01
C LYS A 82 15.21 15.23 0.60
N VAL A 83 14.96 15.26 1.91
CA VAL A 83 14.50 16.46 2.62
C VAL A 83 15.72 17.28 3.04
N GLY A 84 15.85 18.51 2.54
CA GLY A 84 16.97 19.38 2.90
C GLY A 84 16.80 20.00 4.29
N PRO A 85 17.86 20.50 4.94
CA PRO A 85 17.76 21.21 6.22
C PRO A 85 16.79 22.40 6.20
N ALA A 86 16.55 22.98 5.01
CA ALA A 86 15.65 24.11 4.79
C ALA A 86 14.16 23.73 4.81
N ASP A 87 13.82 22.45 4.60
CA ASP A 87 12.44 21.95 4.59
C ASP A 87 11.99 21.50 5.99
N LEU A 88 12.94 21.37 6.92
CA LEU A 88 12.68 21.12 8.33
C LEU A 88 12.26 22.44 9.00
N GLN A 89 10.99 22.83 8.85
CA GLN A 89 10.36 23.74 9.80
C GLN A 89 10.13 23.00 11.12
N VAL A 90 11.22 22.81 11.88
CA VAL A 90 11.15 22.26 13.24
C VAL A 90 10.62 23.37 14.13
N SER A 91 9.42 23.17 14.69
CA SER A 91 8.98 23.92 15.87
C SER A 91 10.07 23.81 16.95
N PRO A 92 10.59 24.91 17.53
CA PRO A 92 11.80 24.90 18.37
C PRO A 92 11.77 24.03 19.64
N ASP A 93 10.67 23.35 19.96
CA ASP A 93 10.48 22.64 21.22
C ASP A 93 10.91 21.16 21.21
N LEU A 94 11.54 20.66 20.13
CA LEU A 94 11.94 19.25 20.02
C LEU A 94 13.43 19.06 19.76
N ILE A 95 14.27 19.63 20.63
CA ILE A 95 15.67 19.20 20.80
C ILE A 95 15.72 18.17 21.94
N PHE A 96 16.04 16.91 21.63
CA PHE A 96 16.42 15.95 22.67
C PHE A 96 17.83 16.30 23.20
N PRO A 97 18.04 16.30 24.53
CA PRO A 97 19.27 16.75 25.14
C PRO A 97 20.31 15.63 25.14
N GLU A 98 21.16 15.57 24.12
CA GLU A 98 22.46 14.89 24.28
C GLU A 98 23.65 15.68 23.70
N LEU A 99 23.42 16.91 23.25
CA LEU A 99 24.50 17.85 22.87
C LEU A 99 24.17 19.27 23.33
N ALA A 100 23.92 19.48 24.63
CA ALA A 100 23.85 20.81 25.22
C ALA A 100 25.01 20.97 26.21
N ARG A 101 26.14 21.51 25.73
CA ARG A 101 27.10 22.17 26.62
C ARG A 101 26.38 23.34 27.28
N THR A 102 26.49 23.41 28.61
CA THR A 102 25.89 24.44 29.46
C THR A 102 26.25 25.84 28.99
N VAL A 103 25.26 26.64 28.61
CA VAL A 103 25.36 28.10 28.57
C VAL A 103 24.42 28.64 29.63
N ALA A 104 24.99 29.27 30.66
CA ALA A 104 24.23 29.99 31.67
C ALA A 104 24.11 31.46 31.26
N ILE A 105 22.89 31.99 31.23
CA ILE A 105 22.63 33.43 31.21
C ILE A 105 21.79 33.77 32.45
N ASP A 106 22.40 34.57 33.31
CA ASP A 106 21.85 35.49 34.30
C ASP A 106 20.59 35.08 35.11
N GLY A 107 20.82 34.41 36.24
CA GLY A 107 20.09 34.68 37.49
C GLY A 107 18.62 34.28 37.62
N GLN A 108 17.93 33.81 36.57
CA GLN A 108 16.51 33.43 36.66
C GLN A 108 16.30 31.91 36.64
N LYS A 109 15.91 31.35 37.80
CA LYS A 109 15.40 29.98 37.89
C LYS A 109 13.98 29.92 37.34
N ALA A 110 13.83 29.47 36.09
CA ALA A 110 12.54 29.00 35.60
C ALA A 110 12.28 27.59 36.14
N THR A 111 11.30 27.43 37.03
CA THR A 111 10.80 26.11 37.41
C THR A 111 9.87 25.60 36.31
N SER A 112 10.41 24.81 35.39
CA SER A 112 9.60 24.06 34.44
C SER A 112 8.79 23.01 35.20
N MET A 113 7.47 23.11 35.17
CA MET A 113 6.59 21.98 35.45
C MET A 113 6.95 20.89 34.44
N ALA A 114 7.58 19.82 34.90
CA ALA A 114 7.91 18.69 34.04
C ALA A 114 6.61 18.18 33.40
N ALA A 115 6.50 18.31 32.08
CA ALA A 115 5.48 17.59 31.33
C ALA A 115 5.66 16.11 31.69
N GLN A 116 4.62 15.49 32.26
CA GLN A 116 4.63 14.04 32.48
C GLN A 116 4.78 13.40 31.10
N SER A 117 5.93 12.76 30.86
CA SER A 117 6.12 11.90 29.70
C SER A 117 4.93 10.93 29.64
N PRO A 118 4.26 10.77 28.49
CA PRO A 118 3.16 9.82 28.37
C PRO A 118 3.59 8.46 28.90
N THR A 119 2.82 7.86 29.80
CA THR A 119 3.07 6.49 30.26
C THR A 119 2.89 5.55 29.06
N VAL A 120 4.00 5.17 28.45
CA VAL A 120 4.04 4.28 27.28
C VAL A 120 3.65 2.88 27.71
N ASP A 121 2.48 2.40 27.28
CA ASP A 121 2.06 1.02 27.53
C ASP A 121 2.92 0.07 26.68
N ARG A 122 3.79 -0.70 27.35
CA ARG A 122 4.61 -1.75 26.72
C ARG A 122 3.76 -2.89 26.12
N LYS A 123 2.45 -2.94 26.38
CA LYS A 123 1.48 -3.90 25.82
C LYS A 123 0.39 -3.20 24.99
N ALA A 124 0.76 -2.30 24.09
CA ALA A 124 -0.16 -1.71 23.12
C ALA A 124 -0.72 -2.71 22.06
N ASN A 125 -0.61 -4.02 22.29
CA ASN A 125 -1.23 -5.06 21.46
C ASN A 125 -2.11 -6.01 22.28
N ALA A 126 -2.97 -6.74 21.58
CA ALA A 126 -3.70 -7.90 22.08
C ALA A 126 -3.46 -9.14 21.20
N SER A 127 -3.64 -10.33 21.77
CA SER A 127 -3.71 -11.58 21.00
C SER A 127 -5.12 -11.79 20.46
N GLU A 128 -5.22 -12.25 19.22
CA GLU A 128 -6.49 -12.45 18.51
C GLU A 128 -6.60 -13.89 18.02
N SER A 129 -7.82 -14.41 18.02
CA SER A 129 -8.12 -15.63 17.26
C SER A 129 -8.00 -15.33 15.75
N PRO A 130 -7.66 -16.34 14.92
CA PRO A 130 -7.62 -16.15 13.47
C PRO A 130 -8.95 -15.61 12.94
N VAL A 131 -8.88 -14.60 12.07
CA VAL A 131 -10.04 -14.01 11.38
C VAL A 131 -9.98 -14.43 9.91
N PRO A 132 -11.03 -15.04 9.33
CA PRO A 132 -10.96 -15.68 8.00
C PRO A 132 -10.39 -14.81 6.88
N ASN A 133 -10.80 -13.55 6.79
CA ASN A 133 -10.35 -12.62 5.76
C ASN A 133 -8.99 -11.97 6.04
N ILE A 134 -8.43 -12.09 7.25
CA ILE A 134 -7.11 -11.56 7.60
C ILE A 134 -6.09 -12.71 7.50
N GLY A 135 -4.94 -12.46 6.90
CA GLY A 135 -3.97 -13.52 6.66
C GLY A 135 -2.52 -13.06 6.68
N LYS A 136 -1.64 -14.04 6.77
CA LYS A 136 -0.20 -13.85 6.66
C LYS A 136 0.21 -13.89 5.20
N VAL A 137 1.11 -12.99 4.81
CA VAL A 137 1.63 -12.88 3.44
C VAL A 137 3.08 -13.36 3.43
N PHE A 138 3.42 -14.14 2.40
CA PHE A 138 4.77 -14.59 2.11
C PHE A 138 5.11 -14.19 0.68
N PHE A 139 6.30 -13.63 0.44
CA PHE A 139 6.70 -13.15 -0.88
C PHE A 139 8.21 -13.16 -1.04
N THR A 140 8.68 -13.14 -2.29
CA THR A 140 10.10 -13.05 -2.62
C THR A 140 10.38 -11.72 -3.32
N LEU A 141 11.36 -10.96 -2.84
CA LEU A 141 11.76 -9.67 -3.41
C LEU A 141 13.28 -9.60 -3.44
N GLY A 142 13.88 -9.21 -4.57
CA GLY A 142 15.35 -9.21 -4.72
C GLY A 142 16.01 -10.56 -4.39
N GLY A 143 15.31 -11.68 -4.59
CA GLY A 143 15.78 -13.04 -4.24
C GLY A 143 15.68 -13.40 -2.75
N VAL A 144 15.17 -12.52 -1.90
CA VAL A 144 15.00 -12.76 -0.46
C VAL A 144 13.53 -13.04 -0.14
N ASN A 145 13.29 -14.01 0.74
CA ASN A 145 11.95 -14.37 1.21
C ASN A 145 11.55 -13.52 2.41
N TYR A 146 10.37 -12.91 2.32
CA TYR A 146 9.82 -12.00 3.31
C TYR A 146 8.44 -12.42 3.80
N VAL A 147 8.06 -11.91 4.96
CA VAL A 147 6.71 -12.01 5.53
C VAL A 147 6.09 -10.62 5.74
N CYS A 148 4.79 -10.56 5.47
CA CYS A 148 3.90 -9.45 5.76
C CYS A 148 2.55 -9.99 6.26
N SER A 149 1.57 -9.11 6.32
CA SER A 149 0.16 -9.38 6.58
C SER A 149 -0.70 -8.79 5.45
N GLY A 150 -1.94 -9.22 5.37
CA GLY A 150 -2.91 -8.69 4.41
C GLY A 150 -4.34 -9.00 4.79
N ASN A 151 -5.29 -8.46 4.03
CA ASN A 151 -6.71 -8.65 4.25
C ASN A 151 -7.48 -8.79 2.92
N SER A 152 -8.34 -9.81 2.80
CA SER A 152 -9.32 -9.94 1.72
C SER A 152 -10.31 -8.79 1.78
N VAL A 153 -10.41 -8.02 0.70
CA VAL A 153 -11.27 -6.83 0.60
C VAL A 153 -12.31 -6.99 -0.50
N THR A 154 -13.50 -6.44 -0.26
CA THR A 154 -14.62 -6.52 -1.19
C THR A 154 -14.16 -6.01 -2.55
N SER A 155 -14.47 -6.75 -3.60
CA SER A 155 -13.98 -6.49 -4.96
C SER A 155 -14.90 -7.14 -5.99
N ALA A 156 -15.02 -6.54 -7.17
CA ALA A 156 -15.82 -7.11 -8.26
C ALA A 156 -15.27 -8.48 -8.70
N ASN A 157 -13.94 -8.63 -8.69
CA ASN A 157 -13.29 -9.89 -9.01
C ASN A 157 -13.33 -10.94 -7.89
N GLN A 158 -13.68 -10.56 -6.64
CA GLN A 158 -13.71 -11.41 -5.44
C GLN A 158 -12.37 -12.07 -5.09
N SER A 159 -11.26 -11.46 -5.50
CA SER A 159 -9.91 -12.03 -5.37
C SER A 159 -8.89 -11.00 -4.87
N THR A 160 -9.31 -9.84 -4.38
CA THR A 160 -8.39 -8.76 -4.01
C THR A 160 -8.01 -8.81 -2.54
N VAL A 161 -6.70 -8.77 -2.27
CA VAL A 161 -6.10 -8.64 -0.95
C VAL A 161 -5.43 -7.27 -0.84
N SER A 162 -5.74 -6.51 0.19
CA SER A 162 -4.99 -5.30 0.55
C SER A 162 -3.75 -5.64 1.39
N THR A 163 -2.68 -4.90 1.18
CA THR A 163 -1.42 -4.99 1.94
C THR A 163 -0.64 -3.67 1.79
N ALA A 164 0.59 -3.58 2.31
CA ALA A 164 1.46 -2.42 2.11
C ALA A 164 2.14 -2.49 0.74
N GLY A 165 2.53 -1.35 0.17
CA GLY A 165 3.28 -1.30 -1.08
C GLY A 165 4.60 -2.07 -0.97
N HIS A 166 5.33 -1.87 0.12
CA HIS A 166 6.60 -2.55 0.37
C HIS A 166 6.47 -4.08 0.55
N CYS A 167 5.25 -4.59 0.79
CA CYS A 167 4.99 -6.02 0.87
C CYS A 167 4.85 -6.69 -0.52
N LEU A 168 4.87 -5.91 -1.61
CA LEU A 168 4.74 -6.43 -2.96
C LEU A 168 5.57 -5.70 -4.03
N ASN A 169 6.30 -4.64 -3.67
CA ASN A 169 7.18 -3.88 -4.55
C ASN A 169 8.33 -3.24 -3.77
N GLU A 170 9.53 -3.15 -4.36
CA GLU A 170 10.75 -2.60 -3.72
C GLU A 170 10.66 -1.15 -3.26
N GLY A 171 9.82 -0.34 -3.92
CA GLY A 171 9.54 1.03 -3.54
C GLY A 171 10.77 1.93 -3.45
N PRO A 172 11.49 2.23 -4.53
CA PRO A 172 11.16 1.89 -5.91
C PRO A 172 11.82 0.60 -6.40
N GLY A 173 11.27 0.04 -7.47
CA GLY A 173 11.90 -1.07 -8.19
C GLY A 173 10.93 -2.18 -8.57
N ALA A 174 11.42 -3.41 -8.56
CA ALA A 174 10.69 -4.57 -9.04
C ALA A 174 9.52 -4.95 -8.13
N PHE A 175 8.51 -5.61 -8.70
CA PHE A 175 7.47 -6.27 -7.92
C PHE A 175 7.97 -7.60 -7.34
N ALA A 176 7.31 -8.03 -6.28
CA ALA A 176 7.53 -9.32 -5.67
C ALA A 176 7.19 -10.46 -6.63
N THR A 177 7.94 -11.54 -6.48
CA THR A 177 7.62 -12.86 -7.02
C THR A 177 7.13 -13.76 -5.89
N ASN A 178 6.55 -14.91 -6.24
CA ASN A 178 6.06 -15.90 -5.28
C ASN A 178 5.10 -15.33 -4.21
N PHE A 179 4.34 -14.27 -4.49
CA PHE A 179 3.44 -13.69 -3.50
C PHE A 179 2.30 -14.67 -3.19
N THR A 180 2.16 -15.02 -1.91
CA THR A 180 1.16 -15.96 -1.39
C THR A 180 0.50 -15.41 -0.13
N PHE A 181 -0.83 -15.41 -0.12
CA PHE A 181 -1.67 -15.04 1.02
C PHE A 181 -2.23 -16.29 1.71
N VAL A 182 -2.09 -16.37 3.03
CA VAL A 182 -2.59 -17.47 3.87
C VAL A 182 -3.63 -16.94 4.85
N PRO A 183 -4.92 -16.95 4.48
CA PRO A 183 -6.02 -16.51 5.34
C PRO A 183 -6.12 -17.35 6.63
N ALA A 184 -6.39 -16.68 7.75
CA ALA A 184 -6.49 -17.27 9.08
C ALA A 184 -5.30 -18.17 9.47
N TYR A 185 -4.09 -17.79 9.02
CA TYR A 185 -2.86 -18.46 9.38
C TYR A 185 -2.71 -18.60 10.91
N LEU A 186 -2.28 -19.76 11.38
CA LEU A 186 -1.95 -20.02 12.78
C LEU A 186 -0.94 -21.16 12.89
N ASN A 187 0.26 -20.88 13.42
CA ASN A 187 1.30 -21.89 13.69
C ASN A 187 1.57 -22.83 12.48
N GLY A 188 1.74 -22.27 11.28
CA GLY A 188 1.95 -23.03 10.04
C GLY A 188 0.67 -23.53 9.37
N ALA A 189 -0.48 -23.52 10.05
CA ALA A 189 -1.74 -23.97 9.48
C ALA A 189 -2.27 -23.00 8.43
N ALA A 190 -2.79 -23.55 7.33
CA ALA A 190 -3.45 -22.84 6.24
C ALA A 190 -4.88 -23.36 6.08
N PRO A 191 -5.81 -23.03 7.00
CA PRO A 191 -7.13 -23.67 7.06
C PRO A 191 -8.00 -23.42 5.82
N TYR A 192 -7.76 -22.34 5.07
CA TYR A 192 -8.41 -22.06 3.78
C TYR A 192 -7.43 -22.11 2.60
N GLY A 193 -6.30 -22.81 2.76
CA GLY A 193 -5.29 -22.98 1.74
C GLY A 193 -4.34 -21.78 1.54
N LYS A 194 -3.44 -21.92 0.58
CA LYS A 194 -2.43 -20.93 0.18
C LYS A 194 -2.83 -20.30 -1.15
N TRP A 195 -3.09 -19.00 -1.17
CA TRP A 195 -3.59 -18.29 -2.35
C TRP A 195 -2.47 -17.52 -3.04
N THR A 196 -2.10 -17.90 -4.26
CA THR A 196 -1.03 -17.24 -5.01
C THR A 196 -1.56 -16.03 -5.78
N ALA A 197 -0.77 -14.96 -5.86
CA ALA A 197 -1.13 -13.79 -6.66
C ALA A 197 -0.92 -14.03 -8.16
N LYS A 198 -1.88 -13.58 -8.98
CA LYS A 198 -1.78 -13.45 -10.45
C LYS A 198 -1.47 -12.05 -10.93
N ALA A 199 -1.69 -11.05 -10.08
CA ALA A 199 -1.31 -9.67 -10.36
C ALA A 199 -1.08 -8.91 -9.05
N LEU A 200 -0.13 -8.00 -9.07
CA LEU A 200 0.23 -7.11 -7.96
C LEU A 200 0.06 -5.68 -8.45
N TYR A 201 -0.52 -4.82 -7.61
CA TYR A 201 -0.81 -3.43 -7.89
C TYR A 201 -0.32 -2.56 -6.74
N THR A 202 0.27 -1.42 -7.04
CA THR A 202 0.56 -0.35 -6.08
C THR A 202 0.48 1.00 -6.77
N THR A 203 0.65 2.06 -6.00
CA THR A 203 0.65 3.42 -6.54
C THR A 203 1.92 3.66 -7.36
N SER A 204 1.83 4.53 -8.38
CA SER A 204 3.01 4.96 -9.12
C SER A 204 4.02 5.68 -8.22
N GLN A 205 3.52 6.44 -7.24
CA GLN A 205 4.32 7.15 -6.24
C GLN A 205 5.17 6.19 -5.41
N TRP A 206 4.58 5.08 -4.94
CA TRP A 206 5.32 4.03 -4.24
C TRP A 206 6.36 3.38 -5.17
N SER A 207 5.90 2.82 -6.30
CA SER A 207 6.77 2.01 -7.17
C SER A 207 7.91 2.77 -7.84
N SER A 208 7.76 4.08 -8.06
CA SER A 208 8.78 4.92 -8.71
C SER A 208 9.70 5.66 -7.72
N SER A 209 9.26 5.90 -6.49
CA SER A 209 10.03 6.75 -5.56
C SER A 209 10.14 6.24 -4.13
N GLY A 210 9.35 5.24 -3.74
CA GLY A 210 9.26 4.77 -2.35
C GLY A 210 8.53 5.73 -1.42
N ASP A 211 7.57 6.51 -1.94
CA ASP A 211 6.87 7.50 -1.13
C ASP A 211 5.94 6.85 -0.10
N MET A 212 6.31 6.98 1.17
CA MET A 212 5.61 6.40 2.32
C MET A 212 4.18 6.94 2.49
N GLN A 213 3.85 8.09 1.91
CA GLN A 213 2.46 8.59 1.86
C GLN A 213 1.53 7.60 1.16
N TYR A 214 2.07 6.83 0.22
CA TYR A 214 1.32 5.97 -0.69
C TYR A 214 1.71 4.49 -0.56
N ASP A 215 2.28 4.08 0.59
CA ASP A 215 2.68 2.70 0.90
C ASP A 215 1.45 1.78 1.12
N THR A 216 0.70 1.56 0.05
CA THR A 216 -0.41 0.60 -0.02
C THR A 216 -0.35 -0.14 -1.35
N GLY A 217 -0.64 -1.43 -1.29
CA GLY A 217 -0.68 -2.32 -2.43
C GLY A 217 -1.90 -3.23 -2.38
N PHE A 218 -2.26 -3.75 -3.55
CA PHE A 218 -3.34 -4.70 -3.72
C PHE A 218 -2.85 -5.87 -4.56
N ALA A 219 -3.03 -7.08 -4.05
CA ALA A 219 -2.70 -8.31 -4.75
C ALA A 219 -3.99 -9.00 -5.19
N VAL A 220 -4.07 -9.38 -6.46
CA VAL A 220 -5.20 -10.12 -7.02
C VAL A 220 -4.81 -11.60 -7.08
N MET A 221 -5.57 -12.43 -6.38
CA MET A 221 -5.29 -13.85 -6.22
C MET A 221 -5.79 -14.69 -7.41
N ASN A 222 -5.08 -15.77 -7.69
CA ASN A 222 -5.59 -16.89 -8.47
C ASN A 222 -6.79 -17.52 -7.76
N THR A 223 -7.61 -18.25 -8.53
CA THR A 223 -8.58 -19.17 -7.94
C THR A 223 -7.86 -20.36 -7.33
N LEU A 224 -8.32 -20.83 -6.18
CA LEU A 224 -7.85 -22.06 -5.55
C LEU A 224 -8.96 -23.10 -5.63
N ASN A 225 -8.68 -24.27 -6.22
CA ASN A 225 -9.67 -25.34 -6.42
C ASN A 225 -10.95 -24.86 -7.12
N GLY A 226 -10.82 -23.95 -8.09
CA GLY A 226 -11.94 -23.35 -8.82
C GLY A 226 -12.74 -22.31 -8.04
N GLN A 227 -12.37 -22.01 -6.79
CA GLN A 227 -13.05 -21.01 -5.95
C GLN A 227 -12.29 -19.68 -5.93
N LYS A 228 -13.05 -18.59 -5.79
CA LYS A 228 -12.51 -17.24 -5.58
C LYS A 228 -12.30 -16.97 -4.10
N LEU A 229 -11.30 -16.16 -3.75
CA LEU A 229 -10.89 -15.94 -2.36
C LEU A 229 -12.04 -15.49 -1.48
N SER A 230 -12.72 -14.41 -1.85
CA SER A 230 -13.75 -13.80 -1.01
C SER A 230 -15.00 -14.68 -0.87
N ALA A 231 -15.22 -15.63 -1.78
CA ALA A 231 -16.29 -16.63 -1.64
C ALA A 231 -15.98 -17.67 -0.55
N VAL A 232 -14.70 -17.90 -0.25
CA VAL A 232 -14.25 -18.86 0.78
C VAL A 232 -14.11 -18.21 2.14
N VAL A 233 -13.49 -17.02 2.20
CA VAL A 233 -13.09 -16.40 3.47
C VAL A 233 -13.83 -15.11 3.81
N GLY A 234 -14.76 -14.70 2.94
CA GLY A 234 -15.38 -13.38 3.03
C GLY A 234 -14.41 -12.26 2.66
N ALA A 235 -14.86 -11.03 2.87
CA ALA A 235 -14.06 -9.85 2.60
C ALA A 235 -14.52 -8.64 3.42
N SER A 236 -13.60 -7.75 3.77
CA SER A 236 -13.94 -6.47 4.41
C SER A 236 -14.36 -5.43 3.39
N GLY A 237 -15.37 -4.63 3.74
CA GLY A 237 -15.60 -3.36 3.06
C GLY A 237 -14.40 -2.42 3.23
N VAL A 238 -14.20 -1.53 2.26
CA VAL A 238 -13.13 -0.51 2.27
C VAL A 238 -13.72 0.89 2.28
N GLN A 239 -13.03 1.84 2.90
CA GLN A 239 -13.38 3.25 2.94
C GLN A 239 -12.19 4.09 2.50
N PHE A 240 -12.44 5.10 1.67
CA PHE A 240 -11.43 6.05 1.18
C PHE A 240 -11.92 7.47 1.43
N ASN A 241 -10.99 8.43 1.48
CA ASN A 241 -11.29 9.85 1.70
C ASN A 241 -12.09 10.11 2.99
N ALA A 242 -11.92 9.22 3.99
CA ALA A 242 -12.56 9.35 5.29
C ALA A 242 -11.94 10.50 6.10
N ALA A 243 -12.60 10.89 7.18
CA ALA A 243 -12.04 11.83 8.14
C ALA A 243 -10.71 11.28 8.73
N ARG A 244 -9.80 12.18 9.08
CA ARG A 244 -8.61 11.87 9.88
C ARG A 244 -8.97 11.84 11.37
N GLY A 245 -8.11 11.25 12.19
CA GLY A 245 -8.29 11.21 13.65
C GLY A 245 -9.34 10.22 14.13
N LEU A 246 -9.69 9.22 13.30
CA LEU A 246 -10.63 8.17 13.68
C LEU A 246 -10.00 7.18 14.67
N THR A 247 -10.83 6.45 15.40
CA THR A 247 -10.39 5.29 16.17
C THR A 247 -10.27 4.07 15.25
N TYR A 248 -9.18 3.34 15.41
CA TYR A 248 -8.92 2.12 14.64
C TYR A 248 -8.60 0.93 15.53
N LYS A 249 -8.90 -0.25 15.00
CA LYS A 249 -8.28 -1.51 15.41
C LYS A 249 -7.47 -2.05 14.24
N SER A 250 -6.16 -2.14 14.44
CA SER A 250 -5.21 -2.71 13.48
C SER A 250 -4.97 -4.18 13.79
N PHE A 251 -4.71 -4.99 12.77
CA PHE A 251 -4.33 -6.40 12.90
C PHE A 251 -3.05 -6.72 12.14
N GLY A 252 -2.35 -7.79 12.52
CA GLY A 252 -1.18 -8.28 11.78
C GLY A 252 -0.50 -9.50 12.41
N TYR A 253 0.48 -10.04 11.70
CA TYR A 253 1.32 -11.18 12.08
C TYR A 253 2.77 -10.73 12.35
N PRO A 254 3.03 -10.00 13.45
CA PRO A 254 4.38 -9.55 13.81
C PRO A 254 5.33 -10.75 14.00
N ALA A 255 6.49 -10.69 13.35
CA ALA A 255 7.43 -11.80 13.18
C ALA A 255 8.81 -11.54 13.78
N ALA A 256 9.13 -10.30 14.13
CA ALA A 256 10.34 -9.99 14.88
C ALA A 256 10.09 -10.02 16.40
N SER A 257 11.14 -10.30 17.18
CA SER A 257 11.11 -10.35 18.64
C SER A 257 10.45 -9.10 19.23
N PRO A 258 9.55 -9.23 20.23
CA PRO A 258 9.27 -10.43 21.04
C PRO A 258 8.25 -11.40 20.40
N PHE A 259 7.80 -11.14 19.17
CA PHE A 259 6.90 -12.02 18.43
C PHE A 259 7.66 -13.02 17.57
N ASN A 260 6.94 -14.00 17.04
CA ASN A 260 7.50 -15.08 16.21
C ASN A 260 6.76 -15.25 14.87
N GLY A 261 5.74 -14.43 14.58
CA GLY A 261 5.04 -14.45 13.30
C GLY A 261 3.93 -15.48 13.20
N GLU A 262 3.72 -16.30 14.24
CA GLU A 262 2.89 -17.50 14.17
C GLU A 262 1.42 -17.28 14.52
N SER A 263 1.05 -16.11 15.06
CA SER A 263 -0.32 -15.84 15.51
C SER A 263 -0.73 -14.39 15.25
N LEU A 264 -2.04 -14.20 15.06
CA LEU A 264 -2.63 -12.89 14.82
C LEU A 264 -2.57 -12.03 16.10
N LYS A 265 -2.23 -10.76 15.92
CA LYS A 265 -2.24 -9.72 16.94
C LYS A 265 -3.07 -8.54 16.48
N SER A 266 -3.49 -7.71 17.43
CA SER A 266 -4.11 -6.43 17.14
C SER A 266 -3.54 -5.30 17.98
N CYS A 267 -3.73 -4.07 17.53
CA CYS A 267 -3.52 -2.83 18.28
C CYS A 267 -4.78 -1.97 18.16
N SER A 268 -5.01 -1.04 19.09
CA SER A 268 -6.18 -0.16 19.02
C SER A 268 -5.86 1.24 19.55
N GLY A 269 -6.46 2.25 18.93
CA GLY A 269 -6.36 3.61 19.42
C GLY A 269 -6.88 4.64 18.43
N THR A 270 -6.97 5.88 18.90
CA THR A 270 -7.29 7.04 18.06
C THR A 270 -6.06 7.44 17.25
N ALA A 271 -6.25 7.57 15.95
CA ALA A 271 -5.22 8.04 15.05
C ALA A 271 -4.81 9.47 15.39
N THR A 272 -3.51 9.72 15.38
CA THR A 272 -2.92 11.06 15.46
C THR A 272 -2.04 11.27 14.25
N ASN A 273 -1.79 12.53 13.88
CA ASN A 273 -0.80 12.83 12.85
C ASN A 273 0.57 12.26 13.26
N ASP A 274 1.39 11.95 12.27
CA ASP A 274 2.79 11.64 12.49
C ASP A 274 3.57 12.92 12.83
N PRO A 275 4.10 13.07 14.06
CA PRO A 275 4.82 14.28 14.44
C PRO A 275 6.23 14.34 13.88
N TYR A 276 6.80 13.23 13.41
CA TYR A 276 8.20 13.15 12.99
C TYR A 276 8.37 13.19 11.47
N ASN A 277 7.41 12.64 10.72
CA ASN A 277 7.37 12.73 9.26
C ASN A 277 6.00 13.24 8.76
N PRO A 278 5.60 14.47 9.12
CA PRO A 278 4.30 15.02 8.74
C PRO A 278 4.12 15.14 7.21
N GLN A 279 5.21 15.20 6.45
CA GLN A 279 5.20 15.29 4.99
C GLN A 279 4.51 14.11 4.31
N TYR A 280 4.51 12.92 4.92
CA TYR A 280 3.85 11.75 4.33
C TYR A 280 2.34 11.72 4.58
N ASN A 281 1.79 12.67 5.33
CA ASN A 281 0.36 12.73 5.66
C ASN A 281 -0.19 11.41 6.25
N THR A 282 0.67 10.62 6.90
CA THR A 282 0.31 9.36 7.57
C THR A 282 -0.38 9.64 8.89
N GLN A 283 -1.00 8.60 9.45
CA GLN A 283 -1.58 8.62 10.79
C GLN A 283 -0.96 7.50 11.61
N GLY A 284 -0.83 7.70 12.92
CA GLY A 284 -0.33 6.66 13.80
C GLY A 284 -1.23 6.38 15.00
N ILE A 285 -1.27 5.10 15.38
CA ILE A 285 -1.95 4.59 16.59
C ILE A 285 -0.92 3.97 17.55
N PRO A 286 -1.20 3.94 18.86
CA PRO A 286 -0.39 3.17 19.80
C PRO A 286 -0.36 1.70 19.40
N CYS A 287 0.84 1.16 19.17
CA CYS A 287 1.02 -0.21 18.74
C CYS A 287 2.48 -0.62 18.85
N ASN A 288 2.73 -1.82 19.38
CA ASN A 288 4.06 -2.42 19.49
C ASN A 288 4.20 -3.68 18.60
N MET A 289 3.31 -3.90 17.64
CA MET A 289 3.51 -4.95 16.65
C MET A 289 4.79 -4.66 15.84
N THR A 290 5.62 -5.69 15.68
CA THR A 290 6.91 -5.60 14.99
C THR A 290 6.79 -5.93 13.51
N GLY A 291 7.93 -5.92 12.80
CA GLY A 291 8.03 -6.32 11.40
C GLY A 291 7.33 -7.64 11.10
N GLY A 292 6.70 -7.73 9.93
CA GLY A 292 5.79 -8.83 9.54
C GLY A 292 4.31 -8.50 9.78
N SER A 293 4.01 -7.57 10.69
CA SER A 293 2.66 -6.98 10.80
C SER A 293 2.32 -6.03 9.65
N SER A 294 3.33 -5.54 8.91
CA SER A 294 3.20 -4.71 7.73
C SER A 294 2.15 -5.23 6.74
N GLY A 295 1.37 -4.33 6.17
CA GLY A 295 0.25 -4.62 5.29
C GLY A 295 -1.02 -5.12 6.00
N GLY A 296 -0.95 -5.40 7.29
CA GLY A 296 -2.11 -5.77 8.09
C GLY A 296 -3.16 -4.65 8.17
N PRO A 297 -4.46 -4.98 8.20
CA PRO A 297 -5.53 -4.01 8.00
C PRO A 297 -5.75 -3.10 9.21
N TRP A 298 -6.09 -1.83 8.96
CA TRP A 298 -6.70 -0.95 9.96
C TRP A 298 -8.20 -0.83 9.71
N PHE A 299 -9.00 -1.28 10.66
CA PHE A 299 -10.45 -1.13 10.61
C PHE A 299 -10.90 0.08 11.41
N ILE A 300 -11.79 0.89 10.85
CA ILE A 300 -12.46 1.97 11.58
C ILE A 300 -13.29 1.35 12.71
N GLY A 301 -13.15 1.88 13.92
CA GLY A 301 -13.79 1.38 15.14
C GLY A 301 -12.89 0.39 15.89
N THR A 302 -13.51 -0.63 16.49
CA THR A 302 -12.87 -1.53 17.46
C THR A 302 -12.97 -3.01 17.09
N SER A 303 -13.38 -3.34 15.86
CA SER A 303 -13.67 -4.70 15.41
C SER A 303 -13.04 -5.02 14.06
N SER A 304 -12.69 -6.29 13.83
CA SER A 304 -12.27 -6.82 12.52
C SER A 304 -13.38 -6.82 11.46
N SER A 305 -14.63 -6.62 11.87
CA SER A 305 -15.78 -6.48 10.97
C SER A 305 -16.01 -5.05 10.45
N GLY A 306 -15.20 -4.09 10.89
CA GLY A 306 -15.28 -2.70 10.42
C GLY A 306 -14.85 -2.52 8.97
N TYR A 307 -15.00 -1.30 8.46
CA TYR A 307 -14.45 -0.93 7.16
C TYR A 307 -12.94 -0.72 7.27
N GLN A 308 -12.17 -1.32 6.36
CA GLN A 308 -10.74 -1.07 6.28
C GLN A 308 -10.47 0.31 5.67
N ASN A 309 -9.55 1.05 6.27
CA ASN A 309 -9.23 2.43 5.85
C ASN A 309 -7.74 2.80 6.01
N SER A 310 -6.88 1.83 6.31
CA SER A 310 -5.42 1.94 6.19
C SER A 310 -4.78 0.55 6.27
N VAL A 311 -3.45 0.52 6.28
CA VAL A 311 -2.61 -0.67 6.53
C VAL A 311 -1.48 -0.32 7.49
N ASN A 312 -0.95 -1.30 8.21
CA ASN A 312 0.34 -1.16 8.90
C ASN A 312 1.43 -0.89 7.86
N SER A 313 2.15 0.23 7.97
CA SER A 313 3.20 0.59 7.02
C SER A 313 4.56 0.64 7.71
N TYR A 314 4.76 1.55 8.67
CA TYR A 314 6.05 1.70 9.34
C TYR A 314 5.93 2.09 10.81
N GLY A 315 7.02 1.90 11.55
CA GLY A 315 7.24 2.43 12.88
C GLY A 315 8.61 3.09 12.97
N TYR A 316 8.91 3.71 14.11
CA TYR A 316 10.19 4.36 14.36
C TYR A 316 11.15 3.38 15.04
N GLY A 317 11.73 2.49 14.23
CA GLY A 317 12.62 1.42 14.67
C GLY A 317 11.89 0.18 15.19
N SER A 318 12.67 -0.87 15.51
CA SER A 318 12.16 -2.21 15.80
C SER A 318 11.29 -2.36 17.05
N ASN A 319 11.38 -1.41 18.00
CA ASN A 319 10.60 -1.38 19.23
C ASN A 319 9.64 -0.17 19.27
N SER A 320 9.25 0.35 18.10
CA SER A 320 8.30 1.45 18.02
C SER A 320 7.03 1.13 18.81
N THR A 321 6.53 2.12 19.55
CA THR A 321 5.24 2.04 20.26
C THR A 321 4.11 2.73 19.49
N LYS A 322 4.40 3.14 18.24
CA LYS A 322 3.46 3.72 17.30
C LYS A 322 3.58 2.99 15.97
N MET A 323 2.44 2.57 15.42
CA MET A 323 2.35 2.06 14.05
C MET A 323 1.72 3.14 13.19
N CYS A 324 2.39 3.50 12.11
CA CYS A 324 1.91 4.46 11.13
C CYS A 324 1.27 3.73 9.93
N GLY A 325 0.18 4.29 9.44
CA GLY A 325 -0.51 3.85 8.24
C GLY A 325 -0.77 5.02 7.30
N PRO A 326 -0.72 4.81 5.98
CA PRO A 326 -0.98 5.85 4.99
C PRO A 326 -2.45 6.28 5.02
N TYR A 327 -2.69 7.54 4.66
CA TYR A 327 -4.05 8.01 4.44
C TYR A 327 -4.62 7.41 3.15
N TRP A 328 -5.68 6.63 3.26
CA TRP A 328 -6.40 6.08 2.11
C TRP A 328 -7.23 7.15 1.39
N GLY A 329 -6.54 7.99 0.62
CA GLY A 329 -7.12 9.02 -0.24
C GLY A 329 -7.35 8.56 -1.69
N THR A 330 -7.56 9.52 -2.58
CA THR A 330 -7.94 9.30 -3.99
C THR A 330 -6.93 8.48 -4.79
N VAL A 331 -5.63 8.66 -4.57
CA VAL A 331 -4.58 7.90 -5.29
C VAL A 331 -4.70 6.40 -4.98
N ILE A 332 -4.76 6.04 -3.69
CA ILE A 332 -4.91 4.65 -3.25
C ILE A 332 -6.27 4.09 -3.69
N GLN A 333 -7.33 4.91 -3.67
CA GLN A 333 -8.65 4.53 -4.20
C GLN A 333 -8.58 4.15 -5.68
N GLY A 334 -7.86 4.91 -6.52
CA GLY A 334 -7.68 4.60 -7.94
C GLY A 334 -6.93 3.30 -8.18
N THR A 335 -5.89 3.02 -7.37
CA THR A 335 -5.19 1.72 -7.38
C THR A 335 -6.13 0.58 -6.98
N TYR A 336 -6.92 0.74 -5.93
CA TYR A 336 -7.92 -0.24 -5.52
C TYR A 336 -8.97 -0.50 -6.60
N GLN A 337 -9.51 0.54 -7.25
CA GLN A 337 -10.51 0.40 -8.31
C GLN A 337 -9.96 -0.41 -9.49
N THR A 338 -8.70 -0.17 -9.87
CA THR A 338 -8.02 -0.94 -10.92
C THR A 338 -7.82 -2.39 -10.49
N ALA A 339 -7.28 -2.64 -9.30
CA ALA A 339 -7.01 -3.99 -8.81
C ALA A 339 -8.30 -4.81 -8.60
N SER A 340 -9.35 -4.20 -8.05
CA SER A 340 -10.61 -4.86 -7.69
C SER A 340 -11.49 -5.26 -8.87
N SER A 341 -11.22 -4.71 -10.05
CA SER A 341 -11.89 -5.03 -11.31
C SER A 341 -11.02 -5.83 -12.28
N ALA A 342 -9.75 -6.07 -11.93
CA ALA A 342 -8.83 -6.85 -12.75
C ALA A 342 -9.36 -8.27 -12.99
N PRO A 343 -9.25 -8.79 -14.23
CA PRO A 343 -9.79 -10.09 -14.61
C PRO A 343 -9.12 -11.23 -13.87
#